data_AF-A0A497E999-F1
#
_entry.id   AF-A0A497E999-F1
#
_cell.length_a   1.000
_cell.length_b   1.000
_cell.length_c   1.000
_cell.angle_alpha   90.00
_cell.angle_beta   90.00
_cell.angle_gamma   90.00
#
_symmetry.space_group_name_H-M   'P 1'
#
loop_
_entity.id
_entity.type
_entity.pdbx_description
1 polymer ?
#
loop_
_entity_poly.entity_id
_entity_poly.type
_entity_poly.pdbx_seq_one_letter_code
_entity_poly.pdbx_strand_id
1 'polypeptide(L)'
;MKKILHVALREFLSTVLTKGFILGVLVTPALIGFMVIMMPMLMNEEPPRIEGEVAVIDPTGEIVQGLAAYLKPEAIAERRSETQAKAKEVMEQIPGGAANAAMAQPSLDALLGDVPDLDIVKIDSGYDLDAEKDRLIGGESGPESRLALITVHPDAVRRVEGEETFGAYDLFVREKLDDRIIDEIRRGMRTTIVDSRIRQTDLDRATIEALTRVPRISSTTVTETGEKETNEVLNMLLPAGFMILLLISVMTGGQYLLTTTVEEKSSRVVEVLLSAVSPMQLMTGKILGQMGVGLVILALYAGMGVAGLVSFAMLGLLDLSLLFYLLIFYVIAYFVMASMMAAIGAAVNEMREAQTLMTPVMVTLMIPWMLWLPITRNPNSLFATITSFIPPINTFVMLLRMTSTSPPPMWQVWVTIGIGLLSVWGALWFAAKVFRVGLLMFGKPPNFATLIKWVKMA
;
A
#
# COMPACT_ATOMS: atom_id res chain seq x y z
N MET A 1 -24.87 -15.28 -34.75
CA MET A 1 -24.89 -14.93 -33.31
C MET A 1 -25.04 -16.13 -32.39
N LYS A 2 -26.00 -17.05 -32.60
CA LYS A 2 -26.20 -18.23 -31.72
C LYS A 2 -24.91 -19.03 -31.46
N LYS A 3 -24.11 -19.35 -32.49
CA LYS A 3 -22.84 -20.10 -32.35
C LYS A 3 -21.81 -19.38 -31.45
N ILE A 4 -21.65 -18.06 -31.61
CA ILE A 4 -20.72 -17.25 -30.80
C ILE A 4 -21.12 -17.30 -29.33
N LEU A 5 -22.42 -17.17 -29.03
CA LEU A 5 -22.92 -17.21 -27.67
C LEU A 5 -22.73 -18.59 -27.02
N HIS A 6 -22.90 -19.69 -27.77
CA HIS A 6 -22.65 -21.04 -27.25
C HIS A 6 -21.18 -21.24 -26.90
N VAL A 7 -20.27 -20.75 -27.75
CA VAL A 7 -18.83 -20.76 -27.44
C VAL A 7 -18.57 -19.91 -26.20
N ALA A 8 -19.08 -18.68 -26.14
CA ALA A 8 -18.88 -17.80 -24.97
C ALA A 8 -19.38 -18.42 -23.67
N LEU A 9 -20.58 -19.01 -23.68
CA LEU A 9 -21.15 -19.67 -22.51
C LEU A 9 -20.34 -20.90 -22.08
N ARG A 10 -19.89 -21.71 -23.05
CA ARG A 10 -19.00 -22.85 -22.79
C ARG A 10 -17.74 -22.40 -22.07
N GLU A 11 -17.05 -21.41 -22.61
CA GLU A 11 -15.78 -20.90 -22.07
C GLU A 11 -15.94 -20.24 -20.69
N PHE A 12 -17.05 -19.53 -20.49
CA PHE A 12 -17.38 -18.96 -19.19
C PHE A 12 -17.61 -20.05 -18.15
N LEU A 13 -18.51 -21.01 -18.44
CA LEU A 13 -18.87 -22.08 -17.50
C LEU A 13 -17.72 -23.04 -17.23
N SER A 14 -16.92 -23.37 -18.24
CA SER A 14 -15.73 -24.22 -18.10
C SER A 14 -14.66 -23.59 -17.22
N THR A 15 -14.72 -22.27 -16.99
CA THR A 15 -13.79 -21.55 -16.12
C THR A 15 -14.39 -21.37 -14.73
N VAL A 16 -15.55 -20.73 -14.63
CA VAL A 16 -16.17 -20.31 -13.35
C VAL A 16 -16.60 -21.50 -12.48
N LEU A 17 -17.02 -22.62 -13.08
CA LEU A 17 -17.46 -23.80 -12.34
C LEU A 17 -16.29 -24.69 -11.87
N THR A 18 -15.06 -24.36 -12.20
CA THR A 18 -13.91 -25.15 -11.74
C THR A 18 -13.63 -24.90 -10.27
N LYS A 19 -13.27 -25.96 -9.54
CA LYS A 19 -12.81 -25.84 -8.15
C LYS A 19 -11.60 -24.91 -8.03
N GLY A 20 -10.70 -24.96 -9.03
CA GLY A 20 -9.53 -24.10 -9.10
C GLY A 20 -9.88 -22.61 -9.18
N PHE A 21 -10.87 -22.23 -9.99
CA PHE A 21 -11.35 -20.85 -10.04
C PHE A 21 -11.99 -20.41 -8.73
N ILE A 22 -12.92 -21.21 -8.19
CA ILE A 22 -13.63 -20.87 -6.95
C ILE A 22 -12.64 -20.69 -5.80
N LEU A 23 -11.69 -21.61 -5.64
CA LEU A 23 -10.63 -21.49 -4.64
C LEU A 23 -9.73 -20.29 -4.94
N GLY A 24 -9.26 -20.13 -6.18
CA GLY A 24 -8.34 -19.05 -6.54
C GLY A 24 -8.91 -17.65 -6.29
N VAL A 25 -10.19 -17.42 -6.60
CA VAL A 25 -10.87 -16.14 -6.38
C VAL A 25 -11.14 -15.89 -4.89
N LEU A 26 -11.36 -16.93 -4.09
CA LEU A 26 -11.64 -16.79 -2.65
C LEU A 26 -10.39 -16.78 -1.77
N VAL A 27 -9.26 -17.34 -2.24
CA VAL A 27 -8.01 -17.42 -1.47
C VAL A 27 -7.46 -16.03 -1.16
N THR A 28 -7.35 -15.14 -2.15
CA THR A 28 -6.77 -13.81 -1.91
C THR A 28 -7.59 -13.00 -0.89
N PRO A 29 -8.93 -12.91 -1.00
CA PRO A 29 -9.74 -12.24 0.01
C PRO A 29 -9.71 -12.93 1.37
N ALA A 30 -9.71 -14.27 1.41
CA ALA A 30 -9.60 -15.01 2.66
C ALA A 30 -8.25 -14.76 3.35
N LEU A 31 -7.15 -14.68 2.59
CA LEU A 31 -5.83 -14.32 3.10
C LEU A 31 -5.81 -12.88 3.63
N ILE A 32 -6.39 -11.93 2.91
CA ILE A 32 -6.49 -10.54 3.38
C ILE A 32 -7.32 -10.47 4.66
N GLY A 33 -8.49 -11.10 4.69
CA GLY A 33 -9.34 -11.16 5.88
C GLY A 33 -8.65 -11.85 7.05
N PHE A 34 -7.95 -12.95 6.80
CA PHE A 34 -7.15 -13.65 7.79
C PHE A 34 -6.01 -12.78 8.31
N MET A 35 -5.27 -12.07 7.44
CA MET A 35 -4.21 -11.14 7.84
C MET A 35 -4.73 -9.99 8.68
N VAL A 36 -5.90 -9.43 8.33
CA VAL A 36 -6.55 -8.37 9.12
C VAL A 36 -6.93 -8.86 10.52
N ILE A 37 -7.37 -10.11 10.66
CA ILE A 37 -7.71 -10.73 11.96
C ILE A 37 -6.45 -11.17 12.72
N MET A 38 -5.45 -11.70 12.02
CA MET A 38 -4.24 -12.30 12.60
C MET A 38 -3.21 -11.24 13.01
N MET A 39 -3.10 -10.11 12.31
CA MET A 39 -2.15 -9.04 12.66
C MET A 39 -2.30 -8.59 14.12
N PRO A 40 -3.50 -8.23 14.61
CA PRO A 40 -3.69 -7.92 16.03
C PRO A 40 -3.26 -9.07 16.94
N MET A 41 -3.52 -10.33 16.56
CA MET A 41 -3.19 -11.51 17.37
C MET A 41 -1.68 -11.78 17.45
N LEU A 42 -0.94 -11.59 16.35
CA LEU A 42 0.52 -11.72 16.29
C LEU A 42 1.22 -10.54 16.99
N MET A 43 0.61 -9.36 16.98
CA MET A 43 1.10 -8.19 17.71
C MET A 43 0.73 -8.23 19.21
N ASN A 44 -0.01 -9.25 19.65
CA ASN A 44 -0.42 -9.46 21.05
C ASN A 44 0.47 -10.45 21.80
N GLU A 45 1.58 -10.92 21.21
CA GLU A 45 2.64 -11.57 21.98
C GLU A 45 3.37 -10.47 22.76
N GLU A 46 3.13 -10.40 24.07
CA GLU A 46 3.81 -9.47 24.99
C GLU A 46 5.34 -9.55 24.73
N PRO A 47 5.96 -8.50 24.17
CA PRO A 47 7.40 -8.48 24.04
C PRO A 47 8.00 -8.55 25.46
N PRO A 48 9.15 -9.22 25.67
CA PRO A 48 9.73 -9.35 27.00
C PRO A 48 9.91 -7.96 27.62
N ARG A 49 9.46 -7.79 28.88
CA ARG A 49 9.70 -6.55 29.64
C ARG A 49 11.18 -6.27 29.62
N ILE A 50 11.56 -5.14 29.03
CA ILE A 50 12.96 -4.75 28.95
C ILE A 50 13.32 -4.12 30.29
N GLU A 51 14.07 -4.89 31.07
CA GLU A 51 14.64 -4.51 32.35
C GLU A 51 16.12 -4.19 32.16
N GLY A 52 16.61 -3.12 32.79
CA GLY A 52 18.04 -2.83 32.82
C GLY A 52 18.41 -1.46 33.35
N GLU A 53 19.72 -1.21 33.40
CA GLU A 53 20.29 -0.01 33.99
C GLU A 53 20.60 1.06 32.93
N VAL A 54 20.24 2.30 33.23
CA VAL A 54 20.71 3.50 32.53
C VAL A 54 21.69 4.22 33.45
N ALA A 55 22.97 4.16 33.09
CA ALA A 55 24.04 4.81 33.81
C ALA A 55 24.11 6.30 33.45
N VAL A 56 24.26 7.17 34.45
CA VAL A 56 24.32 8.62 34.27
C VAL A 56 25.54 9.21 34.97
N ILE A 57 26.42 9.82 34.19
CA ILE A 57 27.50 10.68 34.66
C ILE A 57 26.99 12.12 34.61
N ASP A 58 26.68 12.66 35.77
CA ASP A 58 26.12 14.00 35.93
C ASP A 58 27.01 14.87 36.83
N PRO A 59 27.94 15.66 36.25
CA PRO A 59 28.76 16.60 37.01
C PRO A 59 27.95 17.80 37.55
N THR A 60 26.74 18.03 37.05
CA THR A 60 25.87 19.14 37.50
C THR A 60 25.11 18.79 38.78
N GLY A 61 24.82 17.50 38.98
CA GLY A 61 24.04 16.99 40.10
C GLY A 61 22.53 17.30 40.02
N GLU A 62 22.07 17.93 38.95
CA GLU A 62 20.69 18.42 38.80
C GLU A 62 19.81 17.51 37.91
N ILE A 63 20.38 16.50 37.24
CA ILE A 63 19.68 15.70 36.21
C ILE A 63 19.26 14.33 36.71
N VAL A 64 20.12 13.62 37.47
CA VAL A 64 19.88 12.22 37.87
C VAL A 64 18.50 12.02 38.52
N GLN A 65 18.14 12.89 39.47
CA GLN A 65 16.89 12.75 40.22
C GLN A 65 15.65 12.99 39.34
N GLY A 66 15.73 13.96 38.42
CA GLY A 66 14.64 14.27 37.50
C GLY A 66 14.46 13.19 36.44
N LEU A 67 15.56 12.66 35.92
CA LEU A 67 15.54 11.55 34.96
C LEU A 67 14.98 10.26 35.59
N ALA A 68 15.39 9.96 36.83
CA ALA A 68 14.84 8.83 37.59
C ALA A 68 13.33 8.99 37.82
N ALA A 69 12.86 10.18 38.18
CA ALA A 69 11.41 10.43 38.29
C ALA A 69 10.68 10.28 36.95
N TYR A 70 11.30 10.70 35.84
CA TYR A 70 10.71 10.62 34.51
C TYR A 70 10.59 9.17 34.01
N LEU A 71 11.64 8.36 34.18
CA LEU A 71 11.73 7.00 33.64
C LEU A 71 11.12 5.92 34.55
N LYS A 72 10.57 6.29 35.72
CA LYS A 72 9.81 5.35 36.55
C LYS A 72 8.68 4.68 35.77
N PRO A 73 8.45 3.36 35.93
CA PRO A 73 7.39 2.64 35.22
C PRO A 73 6.01 3.28 35.38
N GLU A 74 5.68 3.69 36.60
CA GLU A 74 4.40 4.36 36.93
C GLU A 74 4.22 5.66 36.13
N ALA A 75 5.27 6.48 36.05
CA ALA A 75 5.23 7.75 35.34
C ALA A 75 5.15 7.57 33.82
N ILE A 76 5.80 6.53 33.27
CA ILE A 76 5.69 6.18 31.86
C ILE A 76 4.26 5.69 31.55
N ALA A 77 3.71 4.80 32.38
CA ALA A 77 2.36 4.28 32.22
C ALA A 77 1.30 5.39 32.24
N GLU A 78 1.40 6.31 33.19
CA GLU A 78 0.51 7.48 33.30
C GLU A 78 0.59 8.36 32.04
N ARG A 79 1.79 8.76 31.61
CA ARG A 79 1.95 9.58 30.39
C ARG A 79 1.42 8.89 29.14
N ARG A 80 1.59 7.58 29.00
CA ARG A 80 1.05 6.81 27.87
C ARG A 80 -0.47 6.79 27.92
N SER A 81 -1.06 6.55 29.08
CA SER A 81 -2.52 6.59 29.27
C SER A 81 -3.10 7.97 28.96
N GLU A 82 -2.43 9.05 29.39
CA GLU A 82 -2.85 10.41 29.05
C GLU A 82 -2.72 10.69 27.56
N THR A 83 -1.64 10.23 26.93
CA THR A 83 -1.40 10.44 25.49
C THR A 83 -2.46 9.69 24.68
N GLN A 84 -2.79 8.46 25.08
CA GLN A 84 -3.87 7.67 24.50
C GLN A 84 -5.24 8.33 24.72
N ALA A 85 -5.52 8.82 25.93
CA ALA A 85 -6.77 9.51 26.24
C ALA A 85 -6.92 10.79 25.40
N LYS A 86 -5.85 11.59 25.30
CA LYS A 86 -5.81 12.81 24.47
C LYS A 86 -5.93 12.48 22.98
N ALA A 87 -5.23 11.44 22.50
CA ALA A 87 -5.33 11.00 21.11
C ALA A 87 -6.74 10.49 20.78
N LYS A 88 -7.35 9.74 21.70
CA LYS A 88 -8.72 9.26 21.60
C LYS A 88 -9.71 10.43 21.60
N GLU A 89 -9.56 11.40 22.49
CA GLU A 89 -10.42 12.59 22.55
C GLU A 89 -10.32 13.41 21.25
N VAL A 90 -9.11 13.63 20.74
CA VAL A 90 -8.89 14.31 19.44
C VAL A 90 -9.51 13.50 18.29
N MET A 91 -9.39 12.16 18.30
CA MET A 91 -10.03 11.31 17.29
C MET A 91 -11.55 11.29 17.42
N GLU A 92 -12.12 11.32 18.63
CA GLU A 92 -13.57 11.33 18.85
C GLU A 92 -14.22 12.65 18.42
N GLN A 93 -13.47 13.75 18.45
CA GLN A 93 -13.91 15.05 17.93
C GLN A 93 -14.00 15.09 16.39
N ILE A 94 -13.45 14.09 15.70
CA ILE A 94 -13.55 13.92 14.24
C ILE A 94 -14.88 13.22 13.92
N PRO A 95 -15.70 13.71 12.97
CA PRO A 95 -16.90 13.01 12.50
C PRO A 95 -16.61 11.58 12.02
N GLY A 96 -17.22 10.59 12.67
CA GLY A 96 -16.91 9.16 12.44
C GLY A 96 -15.67 8.63 13.17
N GLY A 97 -14.97 9.51 13.90
CA GLY A 97 -13.72 9.22 14.57
C GLY A 97 -13.84 8.40 15.86
N ALA A 98 -15.03 8.32 16.48
CA ALA A 98 -15.25 7.40 17.62
C ALA A 98 -15.08 5.93 17.24
N ALA A 99 -15.51 5.53 16.03
CA ALA A 99 -15.29 4.17 15.51
C ALA A 99 -13.82 3.94 15.13
N ASN A 100 -13.16 4.97 14.57
CA ASN A 100 -11.72 4.92 14.25
C ASN A 100 -10.85 4.88 15.50
N ALA A 101 -11.23 5.57 16.59
CA ALA A 101 -10.52 5.57 17.85
C ALA A 101 -10.54 4.19 18.51
N ALA A 102 -11.71 3.53 18.54
CA ALA A 102 -11.86 2.18 19.07
C ALA A 102 -11.08 1.12 18.26
N MET A 103 -10.98 1.29 16.92
CA MET A 103 -10.24 0.36 16.05
C MET A 103 -8.74 0.67 15.97
N ALA A 104 -8.31 1.91 16.19
CA ALA A 104 -6.90 2.30 16.23
C ALA A 104 -6.24 2.02 17.58
N GLN A 105 -7.03 1.83 18.64
CA GLN A 105 -6.54 1.61 20.00
C GLN A 105 -5.54 0.44 20.10
N PRO A 106 -5.82 -0.76 19.54
CA PRO A 106 -4.87 -1.86 19.55
C PRO A 106 -3.57 -1.56 18.77
N SER A 107 -3.68 -0.79 17.68
CA SER A 107 -2.52 -0.38 16.88
C SER A 107 -1.68 0.67 17.59
N LEU A 108 -2.31 1.61 18.31
CA LEU A 108 -1.66 2.59 19.16
C LEU A 108 -0.96 1.93 20.35
N ASP A 109 -1.61 0.93 20.97
CA ASP A 109 -1.03 0.14 22.06
C ASP A 109 0.20 -0.63 21.56
N ALA A 110 0.11 -1.27 20.39
CA ALA A 110 1.24 -2.00 19.81
C ALA A 110 2.40 -1.08 19.37
N LEU A 111 2.11 0.16 18.93
CA LEU A 111 3.13 1.17 18.64
C LEU A 111 3.85 1.64 19.93
N LEU A 112 3.11 1.80 21.02
CA LEU A 112 3.64 2.24 22.31
C LEU A 112 4.45 1.14 23.02
N GLY A 113 4.10 -0.13 22.79
CA GLY A 113 4.75 -1.29 23.40
C GLY A 113 4.57 -1.35 24.93
N ASP A 114 5.28 -2.26 25.59
CA ASP A 114 5.25 -2.38 27.05
C ASP A 114 6.02 -1.26 27.75
N VAL A 115 5.67 -1.04 29.02
CA VAL A 115 6.35 -0.07 29.89
C VAL A 115 7.68 -0.68 30.33
N PRO A 116 8.83 -0.09 29.96
CA PRO A 116 10.13 -0.60 30.36
C PRO A 116 10.38 -0.33 31.85
N ASP A 117 11.18 -1.19 32.49
CA ASP A 117 11.67 -0.97 33.84
C ASP A 117 13.14 -0.57 33.79
N LEU A 118 13.41 0.71 34.00
CA LEU A 118 14.72 1.31 33.83
C LEU A 118 15.22 1.82 35.17
N ASP A 119 16.28 1.21 35.70
CA ASP A 119 16.93 1.69 36.90
C ASP A 119 18.01 2.72 36.55
N ILE A 120 18.06 3.82 37.31
CA ILE A 120 19.01 4.92 37.06
C ILE A 120 20.16 4.83 38.03
N VAL A 121 21.34 4.49 37.50
CA VAL A 121 22.56 4.36 38.29
C VAL A 121 23.42 5.60 38.10
N LYS A 122 23.62 6.36 39.19
CA LYS A 122 24.56 7.49 39.18
C LYS A 122 26.00 6.98 39.20
N ILE A 123 26.82 7.52 38.32
CA ILE A 123 28.28 7.30 38.30
C ILE A 123 28.97 8.60 38.66
N ASP A 124 29.97 8.54 39.55
CA ASP A 124 30.74 9.72 39.93
C ASP A 124 31.65 10.19 38.79
N SER A 125 31.92 11.50 38.73
CA SER A 125 32.60 12.18 37.62
C SER A 125 34.09 11.85 37.45
N GLY A 126 34.66 10.92 38.23
CA GLY A 126 36.06 10.51 38.20
C GLY A 126 36.31 9.08 37.69
N TYR A 127 35.30 8.42 37.14
CA TYR A 127 35.38 7.04 36.65
C TYR A 127 35.92 6.93 35.22
N ASP A 128 36.44 5.75 34.88
CA ASP A 128 36.92 5.41 33.53
C ASP A 128 35.73 5.24 32.56
N LEU A 129 35.58 6.19 31.64
CA LEU A 129 34.51 6.21 30.64
C LEU A 129 34.57 4.99 29.70
N ASP A 130 35.77 4.49 29.39
CA ASP A 130 35.92 3.39 28.44
C ASP A 130 35.56 2.05 29.10
N ALA A 131 35.89 1.87 30.38
CA ALA A 131 35.42 0.73 31.17
C ALA A 131 33.88 0.67 31.27
N GLU A 132 33.22 1.83 31.29
CA GLU A 132 31.75 1.89 31.33
C GLU A 132 31.09 1.64 29.97
N LYS A 133 31.76 2.01 28.87
CA LYS A 133 31.33 1.64 27.52
C LYS A 133 31.47 0.14 27.29
N ASP A 134 32.49 -0.52 27.84
CA ASP A 134 32.67 -1.96 27.72
C ASP A 134 31.48 -2.74 28.32
N ARG A 135 30.82 -2.21 29.36
CA ARG A 135 29.61 -2.81 29.95
C ARG A 135 28.37 -2.72 29.04
N LEU A 136 28.39 -1.88 28.02
CA LEU A 136 27.35 -1.85 26.98
C LEU A 136 27.55 -2.96 25.94
N ILE A 137 28.70 -3.62 25.92
CA ILE A 137 29.09 -4.62 24.91
C ILE A 137 28.88 -6.03 25.49
N GLY A 138 27.99 -6.82 24.88
CA GLY A 138 27.99 -8.28 25.03
C GLY A 138 27.25 -8.92 26.22
N GLY A 139 26.19 -8.31 26.77
CA GLY A 139 25.34 -8.92 27.81
C GLY A 139 23.94 -9.34 27.31
N GLU A 140 23.37 -10.40 27.91
CA GLU A 140 21.93 -10.69 27.80
C GLU A 140 21.11 -9.58 28.52
N SER A 141 19.86 -9.38 28.10
CA SER A 141 18.95 -8.43 28.74
C SER A 141 18.53 -8.96 30.12
N GLY A 142 18.65 -8.13 31.14
CA GLY A 142 18.28 -8.45 32.52
C GLY A 142 18.41 -7.23 33.44
N PRO A 143 17.97 -7.34 34.71
CA PRO A 143 17.88 -6.21 35.64
C PRO A 143 19.19 -5.44 35.81
N GLU A 144 20.32 -6.14 35.87
CA GLU A 144 21.67 -5.56 36.06
C GLU A 144 22.37 -5.21 34.72
N SER A 145 21.66 -5.38 33.61
CA SER A 145 22.23 -5.21 32.28
C SER A 145 22.24 -3.73 31.90
N ARG A 146 23.43 -3.20 31.56
CA ARG A 146 23.57 -1.79 31.16
C ARG A 146 23.02 -1.57 29.75
N LEU A 147 21.93 -0.81 29.65
CA LEU A 147 21.23 -0.52 28.40
C LEU A 147 21.74 0.76 27.75
N ALA A 148 22.02 1.78 28.56
CA ALA A 148 22.54 3.06 28.11
C ALA A 148 23.51 3.70 29.12
N LEU A 149 24.42 4.52 28.61
CA LEU A 149 25.32 5.38 29.38
C LEU A 149 25.14 6.81 28.89
N ILE A 150 24.89 7.72 29.81
CA ILE A 150 24.65 9.13 29.56
C ILE A 150 25.75 9.94 30.21
N THR A 151 26.40 10.80 29.44
CA THR A 151 27.39 11.75 29.94
C THR A 151 26.86 13.17 29.75
N VAL A 152 26.52 13.85 30.85
CA VAL A 152 26.01 15.22 30.82
C VAL A 152 27.18 16.19 30.79
N HIS A 153 27.19 17.13 29.83
CA HIS A 153 28.24 18.15 29.78
C HIS A 153 28.04 19.16 30.94
N PRO A 154 29.12 19.71 31.55
CA PRO A 154 29.00 20.66 32.67
C PRO A 154 28.18 21.91 32.36
N ASP A 155 28.17 22.31 31.09
CA ASP A 155 27.47 23.46 30.53
C ASP A 155 26.07 23.14 29.98
N ALA A 156 25.63 21.89 30.12
CA ALA A 156 24.32 21.44 29.65
C ALA A 156 23.17 22.06 30.44
N VAL A 157 23.40 22.37 31.71
CA VAL A 157 22.37 22.94 32.61
C VAL A 157 22.65 24.43 32.82
N ARG A 158 23.91 24.78 33.10
CA ARG A 158 24.34 26.17 33.29
C ARG A 158 25.17 26.61 32.10
N ARG A 159 24.72 27.64 31.40
CA ARG A 159 25.45 28.18 30.26
C ARG A 159 26.78 28.79 30.68
N VAL A 160 27.84 28.54 29.92
CA VAL A 160 29.14 29.19 30.12
C VAL A 160 29.01 30.68 29.83
N GLU A 161 29.57 31.51 30.70
CA GLU A 161 29.54 32.96 30.57
C GLU A 161 30.26 33.39 29.28
N GLY A 162 29.51 33.99 28.34
CA GLY A 162 30.02 34.46 27.05
C GLY A 162 29.70 33.58 25.83
N GLU A 163 29.25 32.34 26.01
CA GLU A 163 28.73 31.53 24.90
C GLU A 163 27.25 31.85 24.63
N GLU A 164 26.70 31.56 23.45
CA GLU A 164 25.27 31.77 23.11
C GLU A 164 24.39 30.53 23.33
N THR A 165 24.99 29.35 23.34
CA THR A 165 24.32 28.05 23.39
C THR A 165 24.60 27.34 24.71
N PHE A 166 23.71 26.43 25.09
CA PHE A 166 23.98 25.49 26.18
C PHE A 166 24.72 24.26 25.63
N GLY A 167 25.45 23.58 26.51
CA GLY A 167 26.03 22.27 26.23
C GLY A 167 25.00 21.18 25.97
N ALA A 168 25.50 20.02 25.55
CA ALA A 168 24.71 18.85 25.20
C ALA A 168 24.90 17.71 26.23
N TYR A 169 24.52 16.50 25.82
CA TYR A 169 24.87 15.28 26.52
C TYR A 169 25.22 14.24 25.47
N ASP A 170 26.10 13.32 25.83
CA ASP A 170 26.41 12.15 25.02
C ASP A 170 25.58 10.97 25.51
N LEU A 171 25.00 10.22 24.57
CA LEU A 171 24.21 9.01 24.83
C LEU A 171 24.85 7.84 24.10
N PHE A 172 25.38 6.90 24.86
CA PHE A 172 25.89 5.62 24.37
C PHE A 172 24.86 4.54 24.68
N VAL A 173 24.52 3.70 23.71
CA VAL A 173 23.49 2.67 23.84
C VAL A 173 24.05 1.31 23.47
N ARG A 174 23.51 0.25 24.08
CA ARG A 174 23.81 -1.14 23.73
C ARG A 174 23.46 -1.42 22.26
N GLU A 175 24.24 -2.28 21.62
CA GLU A 175 23.94 -2.77 20.28
C GLU A 175 22.58 -3.50 20.27
N LYS A 176 21.67 -3.08 19.39
CA LYS A 176 20.29 -3.60 19.26
C LYS A 176 19.32 -3.23 20.40
N LEU A 177 19.58 -2.16 21.14
CA LEU A 177 18.56 -1.58 22.01
C LEU A 177 17.35 -1.12 21.17
N ASP A 178 16.12 -1.39 21.64
CA ASP A 178 14.90 -0.97 20.95
C ASP A 178 14.86 0.57 20.81
N ASP A 179 14.63 1.06 19.59
CA ASP A 179 14.55 2.50 19.28
C ASP A 179 13.53 3.23 20.16
N ARG A 180 12.47 2.54 20.60
CA ARG A 180 11.46 3.09 21.52
C ARG A 180 12.04 3.45 22.88
N ILE A 181 12.97 2.63 23.39
CA ILE A 181 13.65 2.90 24.67
C ILE A 181 14.64 4.04 24.50
N ILE A 182 15.38 4.05 23.39
CA ILE A 182 16.30 5.14 23.05
C ILE A 182 15.55 6.48 23.02
N ASP A 183 14.38 6.51 22.38
CA ASP A 183 13.54 7.70 22.31
C ASP A 183 12.93 8.09 23.66
N GLU A 184 12.56 7.13 24.52
CA GLU A 184 12.10 7.42 25.88
C GLU A 184 13.20 8.05 26.74
N ILE A 185 14.41 7.49 26.70
CA ILE A 185 15.59 8.04 27.39
C ILE A 185 15.91 9.44 26.88
N ARG A 186 15.93 9.63 25.55
CA ARG A 186 16.20 10.93 24.91
C ARG A 186 15.16 11.98 25.31
N ARG A 187 13.88 11.61 25.33
CA ARG A 187 12.79 12.48 25.79
C ARG A 187 12.95 12.83 27.26
N GLY A 188 13.22 11.85 28.13
CA GLY A 188 13.45 12.07 29.55
C GLY A 188 14.63 13.01 29.83
N MET A 189 15.74 12.82 29.13
CA MET A 189 16.91 13.71 29.21
C MET A 189 16.58 15.12 28.77
N ARG A 190 15.89 15.28 27.62
CA ARG A 190 15.48 16.59 27.13
C ARG A 190 14.57 17.30 28.12
N THR A 191 13.54 16.62 28.61
CA THR A 191 12.58 17.19 29.58
C THR A 191 13.30 17.60 30.86
N THR A 192 14.16 16.74 31.40
CA THR A 192 14.87 17.01 32.66
C THR A 192 15.87 18.16 32.52
N ILE A 193 16.64 18.20 31.43
CA ILE A 193 17.58 19.30 31.16
C ILE A 193 16.82 20.63 31.01
N VAL A 194 15.73 20.64 30.24
CA VAL A 194 14.90 21.84 30.06
C VAL A 194 14.30 22.29 31.39
N ASP A 195 13.79 21.37 32.21
CA ASP A 195 13.25 21.68 33.53
C ASP A 195 14.30 22.28 34.47
N SER A 196 15.52 21.74 34.47
CA SER A 196 16.62 22.30 35.26
C SER A 196 17.05 23.69 34.75
N ARG A 197 17.07 23.90 33.42
CA ARG A 197 17.34 25.23 32.83
C ARG A 197 16.25 26.25 33.21
N ILE A 198 14.97 25.86 33.15
CA ILE A 198 13.85 26.73 33.52
C ILE A 198 13.93 27.09 35.01
N ARG A 199 14.23 26.14 35.90
CA ARG A 199 14.38 26.39 37.35
C ARG A 199 15.50 27.39 37.70
N GLN A 200 16.49 27.55 36.84
CA GLN A 200 17.55 28.55 36.99
C GLN A 200 17.13 29.95 36.50
N THR A 201 15.94 30.07 35.92
CA THR A 201 15.35 31.32 35.47
C THR A 201 14.08 31.63 36.29
N ASP A 202 13.63 32.88 36.25
CA ASP A 202 12.36 33.29 36.88
C ASP A 202 11.13 32.96 35.99
N LEU A 203 11.28 32.02 35.05
CA LEU A 203 10.24 31.66 34.10
C LEU A 203 9.41 30.49 34.63
N ASP A 204 8.09 30.61 34.56
CA ASP A 204 7.17 29.54 34.89
C ASP A 204 7.02 28.53 33.72
N ARG A 205 7.14 27.23 34.05
CA ARG A 205 7.05 26.14 33.07
C ARG A 205 5.68 26.08 32.41
N ALA A 206 4.61 26.24 33.17
CA ALA A 206 3.25 26.16 32.63
C ALA A 206 3.01 27.25 31.59
N THR A 207 3.59 28.43 31.82
CA THR A 207 3.57 29.54 30.86
C THR A 207 4.31 29.21 29.57
N ILE A 208 5.51 28.61 29.63
CA ILE A 208 6.27 28.21 28.44
C ILE A 208 5.53 27.13 27.64
N GLU A 209 4.97 26.12 28.32
CA GLU A 209 4.18 25.07 27.68
C GLU A 209 2.92 25.65 27.03
N ALA A 210 2.20 26.55 27.70
CA ALA A 210 1.04 27.22 27.13
C ALA A 210 1.38 28.05 25.88
N LEU A 211 2.52 28.75 25.89
CA LEU A 211 2.98 29.57 24.77
C LEU A 211 3.47 28.75 23.56
N THR A 212 3.98 27.55 23.78
CA THR A 212 4.55 26.70 22.72
C THR A 212 3.58 25.62 22.23
N ARG A 213 2.52 25.33 22.99
CA ARG A 213 1.52 24.32 22.62
C ARG A 213 0.58 24.85 21.54
N VAL A 214 0.88 24.48 20.30
CA VAL A 214 -0.05 24.63 19.17
C VAL A 214 -0.82 23.31 19.01
N PRO A 215 -2.16 23.28 19.19
CA PRO A 215 -2.95 22.09 18.92
C PRO A 215 -2.79 21.67 17.46
N ARG A 216 -2.58 20.38 17.20
CA ARG A 216 -2.65 19.85 15.83
C ARG A 216 -4.10 20.00 15.36
N ILE A 217 -4.31 20.91 14.43
CA ILE A 217 -5.61 21.12 13.79
C ILE A 217 -5.73 20.10 12.66
N SER A 218 -6.86 19.39 12.59
CA SER A 218 -7.19 18.55 11.44
C SER A 218 -7.25 19.41 10.18
N SER A 219 -6.64 18.95 9.08
CA SER A 219 -6.64 19.69 7.82
C SER A 219 -7.94 19.41 7.04
N THR A 220 -8.86 20.36 7.10
CA THR A 220 -10.06 20.36 6.26
C THR A 220 -9.70 20.83 4.87
N THR A 221 -9.88 19.98 3.85
CA THR A 221 -9.74 20.40 2.45
C THR A 221 -11.02 21.10 2.04
N VAL A 222 -10.91 22.39 1.70
CA VAL A 222 -12.01 23.15 1.12
C VAL A 222 -12.10 22.81 -0.37
N THR A 223 -13.18 22.16 -0.77
CA THR A 223 -13.51 21.89 -2.18
C THR A 223 -14.63 22.82 -2.67
N GLU A 224 -14.83 22.94 -3.98
CA GLU A 224 -15.96 23.69 -4.55
C GLU A 224 -17.34 23.17 -4.08
N THR A 225 -17.40 21.92 -3.60
CA THR A 225 -18.61 21.26 -3.07
C THR A 225 -18.74 21.31 -1.55
N GLY A 226 -17.82 22.00 -0.86
CA GLY A 226 -17.80 22.13 0.60
C GLY A 226 -16.50 21.61 1.24
N GLU A 227 -16.50 21.65 2.57
CA GLU A 227 -15.40 21.17 3.41
C GLU A 227 -15.42 19.64 3.52
N LYS A 228 -14.31 18.99 3.14
CA LYS A 228 -14.10 17.55 3.30
C LYS A 228 -12.86 17.30 4.14
N GLU A 229 -13.00 16.50 5.18
CA GLU A 229 -11.86 16.07 5.99
C GLU A 229 -10.94 15.13 5.21
N THR A 230 -9.64 15.34 5.41
CA THR A 230 -8.61 14.68 4.62
C THR A 230 -8.12 13.44 5.35
N ASN A 231 -8.49 12.24 4.87
CA ASN A 231 -7.75 11.02 5.21
C ASN A 231 -6.68 10.77 4.15
N GLU A 232 -5.48 11.30 4.39
CA GLU A 232 -4.35 11.27 3.46
C GLU A 232 -3.99 9.83 3.02
N VAL A 233 -4.04 8.88 3.95
CA VAL A 233 -3.80 7.45 3.68
C VAL A 233 -4.90 6.84 2.81
N LEU A 234 -6.18 7.13 3.09
CA LEU A 234 -7.31 6.55 2.34
C LEU A 234 -7.41 7.14 0.92
N ASN A 235 -7.11 8.43 0.77
CA ASN A 235 -7.03 9.09 -0.52
C ASN A 235 -5.93 8.51 -1.42
N MET A 236 -4.91 7.89 -0.82
CA MET A 236 -3.87 7.17 -1.54
C MET A 236 -4.28 5.72 -1.87
N LEU A 237 -4.97 5.04 -0.94
CA LEU A 237 -5.38 3.64 -1.09
C LEU A 237 -6.55 3.46 -2.07
N LEU A 238 -7.50 4.38 -2.13
CA LEU A 238 -8.69 4.25 -2.97
C LEU A 238 -8.33 4.16 -4.48
N PRO A 239 -7.49 5.04 -5.07
CA PRO A 239 -7.01 4.87 -6.44
C PRO A 239 -6.28 3.55 -6.67
N ALA A 240 -5.44 3.15 -5.71
CA ALA A 240 -4.70 1.90 -5.78
C ALA A 240 -5.65 0.70 -5.87
N GLY A 241 -6.69 0.69 -5.03
CA GLY A 241 -7.73 -0.33 -5.01
C GLY A 241 -8.40 -0.47 -6.37
N PHE A 242 -8.95 0.62 -6.92
CA PHE A 242 -9.60 0.60 -8.25
C PHE A 242 -8.65 0.13 -9.37
N MET A 243 -7.40 0.58 -9.36
CA MET A 243 -6.40 0.14 -10.33
C MET A 243 -6.08 -1.35 -10.18
N ILE A 244 -5.85 -1.85 -8.97
CA ILE A 244 -5.54 -3.25 -8.68
C ILE A 244 -6.73 -4.14 -9.09
N LEU A 245 -7.96 -3.72 -8.78
CA LEU A 245 -9.17 -4.42 -9.17
C LEU A 245 -9.27 -4.57 -10.68
N LEU A 246 -9.05 -3.46 -11.41
CA LEU A 246 -9.03 -3.45 -12.87
C LEU A 246 -7.91 -4.36 -13.41
N LEU A 247 -6.70 -4.26 -12.85
CA LEU A 247 -5.53 -5.02 -13.27
C LEU A 247 -5.72 -6.53 -13.07
N ILE A 248 -6.13 -6.95 -11.87
CA ILE A 248 -6.36 -8.36 -11.55
C ILE A 248 -7.44 -8.94 -12.46
N SER A 249 -8.59 -8.27 -12.58
CA SER A 249 -9.71 -8.77 -13.37
C SER A 249 -9.35 -8.93 -14.86
N VAL A 250 -8.71 -7.93 -15.45
CA VAL A 250 -8.27 -7.96 -16.86
C VAL A 250 -7.18 -9.00 -17.06
N MET A 251 -6.23 -9.10 -16.13
CA MET A 251 -5.14 -10.07 -16.23
C MET A 251 -5.61 -11.49 -16.14
N THR A 252 -6.40 -11.82 -15.12
CA THR A 252 -6.88 -13.17 -14.92
C THR A 252 -7.70 -13.64 -16.12
N GLY A 253 -8.64 -12.82 -16.62
CA GLY A 253 -9.42 -13.16 -17.81
C GLY A 253 -8.56 -13.31 -19.07
N GLY A 254 -7.54 -12.47 -19.24
CA GLY A 254 -6.57 -12.57 -20.34
C GLY A 254 -5.70 -13.83 -20.27
N GLN A 255 -5.23 -14.21 -19.08
CA GLN A 255 -4.43 -15.42 -18.87
C GLN A 255 -5.23 -16.69 -19.14
N TYR A 256 -6.49 -16.77 -18.69
CA TYR A 256 -7.34 -17.92 -19.03
C TYR A 256 -7.58 -18.04 -20.53
N LEU A 257 -7.82 -16.92 -21.21
CA LEU A 257 -7.97 -16.90 -22.66
C LEU A 257 -6.71 -17.40 -23.38
N LEU A 258 -5.52 -16.98 -22.93
CA LEU A 258 -4.26 -17.45 -23.47
C LEU A 258 -4.11 -18.97 -23.26
N THR A 259 -4.25 -19.42 -22.01
CA THR A 259 -4.03 -20.82 -21.63
C THR A 259 -4.94 -21.76 -22.38
N THR A 260 -6.24 -21.49 -22.38
CA THR A 260 -7.23 -22.30 -23.10
C THR A 260 -7.01 -22.31 -24.61
N THR A 261 -6.49 -21.23 -25.19
CA THR A 261 -6.19 -21.18 -26.63
C THR A 261 -4.97 -22.01 -26.99
N VAL A 262 -3.91 -21.94 -26.18
CA VAL A 262 -2.71 -22.77 -26.37
C VAL A 262 -3.03 -24.25 -26.18
N GLU A 263 -3.77 -24.60 -25.12
CA GLU A 263 -4.17 -25.98 -24.83
C GLU A 263 -5.06 -26.59 -25.91
N GLU A 264 -6.06 -25.84 -26.40
CA GLU A 264 -6.92 -26.34 -27.48
C GLU A 264 -6.18 -26.51 -28.81
N LYS A 265 -5.18 -25.66 -29.07
CA LYS A 265 -4.33 -25.78 -30.26
C LYS A 265 -3.36 -26.96 -30.14
N SER A 266 -2.69 -27.12 -29.00
CA SER A 266 -1.74 -28.22 -28.77
C SER A 266 -2.42 -29.59 -28.75
N SER A 267 -3.65 -29.65 -28.23
CA SER A 267 -4.44 -30.89 -28.13
C SER A 267 -5.20 -31.24 -29.40
N ARG A 268 -5.01 -30.50 -30.50
CA ARG A 268 -5.77 -30.62 -31.78
C ARG A 268 -7.29 -30.49 -31.62
N VAL A 269 -7.77 -30.04 -30.47
CA VAL A 269 -9.20 -29.78 -30.22
C VAL A 269 -9.70 -28.66 -31.14
N VAL A 270 -8.82 -27.70 -31.48
CA VAL A 270 -9.16 -26.61 -32.39
C VAL A 270 -9.57 -27.09 -33.79
N GLU A 271 -8.99 -28.18 -34.31
CA GLU A 271 -9.36 -28.74 -35.63
C GLU A 271 -10.81 -29.25 -35.61
N VAL A 272 -11.20 -29.94 -34.53
CA VAL A 272 -12.57 -30.43 -34.33
C VAL A 272 -13.54 -29.26 -34.17
N LEU A 273 -13.19 -28.23 -33.38
CA LEU A 273 -14.03 -27.05 -33.20
C LEU A 273 -14.22 -26.26 -34.50
N LEU A 274 -13.15 -26.12 -35.29
CA LEU A 274 -13.19 -25.43 -36.59
C LEU A 274 -14.05 -26.14 -37.65
N SER A 275 -14.34 -27.44 -37.48
CA SER A 275 -15.31 -28.15 -38.32
C SER A 275 -16.76 -27.68 -38.10
N ALA A 276 -17.06 -27.08 -36.93
CA ALA A 276 -18.42 -26.66 -36.55
C ALA A 276 -18.60 -25.13 -36.51
N VAL A 277 -17.54 -24.37 -36.21
CA VAL A 277 -17.54 -22.89 -36.09
C VAL A 277 -16.37 -22.27 -36.86
N SER A 278 -16.55 -21.05 -37.38
CA SER A 278 -15.45 -20.36 -38.07
C SER A 278 -14.41 -19.81 -37.07
N PRO A 279 -13.15 -19.58 -37.48
CA PRO A 279 -12.10 -19.04 -36.60
C PRO A 279 -12.50 -17.75 -35.89
N MET A 280 -13.19 -16.85 -36.60
CA MET A 280 -13.68 -15.59 -36.05
C MET A 280 -14.78 -15.80 -35.00
N GLN A 281 -15.70 -16.74 -35.25
CA GLN A 281 -16.76 -17.07 -34.29
C GLN A 281 -16.19 -17.69 -33.01
N LEU A 282 -15.14 -18.52 -33.16
CA LEU A 282 -14.42 -19.12 -32.04
C LEU A 282 -13.69 -18.05 -31.22
N MET A 283 -12.91 -17.17 -31.86
CA MET A 283 -12.16 -16.11 -31.18
C MET A 283 -13.10 -15.17 -30.41
N THR A 284 -14.13 -14.63 -31.08
CA THR A 284 -15.07 -13.71 -30.42
C THR A 284 -15.82 -14.40 -29.29
N GLY A 285 -16.21 -15.66 -29.46
CA GLY A 285 -16.83 -16.45 -28.41
C GLY A 285 -15.94 -16.57 -27.18
N LYS A 286 -14.67 -16.93 -27.37
CA LYS A 286 -13.68 -17.03 -26.28
C LYS A 286 -13.45 -15.72 -25.54
N ILE A 287 -13.24 -14.63 -26.29
CA ILE A 287 -13.05 -13.29 -25.70
C ILE A 287 -14.28 -12.89 -24.86
N LEU A 288 -15.49 -13.09 -25.37
CA LEU A 288 -16.71 -12.74 -24.61
C LEU A 288 -16.94 -13.64 -23.40
N GLY A 289 -16.66 -14.94 -23.52
CA GLY A 289 -16.78 -15.89 -22.40
C GLY A 289 -15.82 -15.55 -21.25
N GLN A 290 -14.56 -15.31 -21.58
CA GLN A 290 -13.53 -14.96 -20.59
C GLN A 290 -13.70 -13.52 -20.04
N MET A 291 -14.40 -12.63 -20.75
CA MET A 291 -14.83 -11.35 -20.19
C MET A 291 -15.80 -11.56 -19.04
N GLY A 292 -16.76 -12.48 -19.18
CA GLY A 292 -17.68 -12.82 -18.11
C GLY A 292 -16.94 -13.28 -16.86
N VAL A 293 -15.87 -14.07 -17.02
CA VAL A 293 -15.03 -14.53 -15.90
C VAL A 293 -14.39 -13.34 -15.18
N GLY A 294 -13.77 -12.42 -15.94
CA GLY A 294 -13.19 -11.21 -15.38
C GLY A 294 -14.24 -10.31 -14.70
N LEU A 295 -15.43 -10.17 -15.28
CA LEU A 295 -16.55 -9.44 -14.66
C LEU A 295 -16.99 -10.03 -13.33
N VAL A 296 -17.02 -11.37 -13.20
CA VAL A 296 -17.32 -12.02 -11.92
C VAL A 296 -16.25 -11.67 -10.87
N ILE A 297 -14.97 -11.73 -11.23
CA ILE A 297 -13.87 -11.34 -10.33
C ILE A 297 -13.99 -9.87 -9.94
N LEU A 298 -14.25 -9.00 -10.93
CA LEU A 298 -14.39 -7.57 -10.70
C LEU A 298 -15.56 -7.27 -9.77
N ALA A 299 -16.72 -7.89 -10.00
CA ALA A 299 -17.91 -7.70 -9.17
C ALA A 299 -17.70 -8.22 -7.75
N LEU A 300 -17.06 -9.38 -7.59
CA LEU A 300 -16.76 -9.96 -6.28
C LEU A 300 -15.79 -9.05 -5.50
N TYR A 301 -14.70 -8.61 -6.14
CA TYR A 301 -13.69 -7.79 -5.48
C TYR A 301 -14.13 -6.34 -5.25
N ALA A 302 -14.86 -5.74 -6.20
CA ALA A 302 -15.48 -4.44 -5.99
C ALA A 302 -16.55 -4.52 -4.88
N GLY A 303 -17.35 -5.59 -4.84
CA GLY A 303 -18.32 -5.85 -3.78
C GLY A 303 -17.68 -5.95 -2.40
N MET A 304 -16.56 -6.66 -2.27
CA MET A 304 -15.80 -6.70 -1.01
C MET A 304 -15.16 -5.36 -0.66
N GLY A 305 -14.65 -4.61 -1.65
CA GLY A 305 -14.14 -3.26 -1.42
C GLY A 305 -15.21 -2.33 -0.87
N VAL A 306 -16.41 -2.36 -1.46
CA VAL A 306 -17.58 -1.61 -0.97
C VAL A 306 -18.00 -2.09 0.41
N ALA A 307 -18.08 -3.41 0.65
CA ALA A 307 -18.40 -3.96 1.97
C ALA A 307 -17.38 -3.52 3.04
N GLY A 308 -16.09 -3.48 2.70
CA GLY A 308 -15.04 -2.92 3.56
C GLY A 308 -15.32 -1.45 3.88
N LEU A 309 -15.56 -0.63 2.85
CA LEU A 309 -15.90 0.79 3.06
C LEU A 309 -17.17 0.97 3.92
N VAL A 310 -18.16 0.09 3.81
CA VAL A 310 -19.35 0.09 4.68
C VAL A 310 -18.96 -0.21 6.12
N SER A 311 -18.18 -1.28 6.35
CA SER A 311 -17.73 -1.71 7.67
C SER A 311 -16.91 -0.64 8.40
N PHE A 312 -16.15 0.15 7.66
CA PHE A 312 -15.37 1.28 8.20
C PHE A 312 -16.13 2.61 8.23
N ALA A 313 -17.44 2.63 7.92
CA ALA A 313 -18.25 3.86 7.80
C ALA A 313 -17.68 4.92 6.83
N MET A 314 -16.95 4.46 5.80
CA MET A 314 -16.22 5.27 4.82
C MET A 314 -16.91 5.33 3.44
N LEU A 315 -18.17 4.90 3.35
CA LEU A 315 -18.94 4.93 2.10
C LEU A 315 -19.01 6.31 1.44
N GLY A 316 -18.95 7.40 2.22
CA GLY A 316 -18.98 8.77 1.70
C GLY A 316 -17.77 9.14 0.81
N LEU A 317 -16.71 8.32 0.81
CA LEU A 317 -15.56 8.49 -0.08
C LEU A 317 -15.79 7.92 -1.49
N LEU A 318 -16.78 7.05 -1.66
CA LEU A 318 -17.06 6.38 -2.92
C LEU A 318 -18.28 6.99 -3.61
N ASP A 319 -18.03 7.68 -4.72
CA ASP A 319 -19.10 8.06 -5.64
C ASP A 319 -19.49 6.84 -6.50
N LEU A 320 -20.80 6.56 -6.59
CA LEU A 320 -21.35 5.48 -7.39
C LEU A 320 -21.00 5.62 -8.88
N SER A 321 -20.75 6.86 -9.34
CA SER A 321 -20.27 7.13 -10.70
C SER A 321 -18.93 6.43 -11.00
N LEU A 322 -18.05 6.27 -10.00
CA LEU A 322 -16.75 5.62 -10.16
C LEU A 322 -16.89 4.13 -10.49
N LEU A 323 -17.91 3.45 -9.96
CA LEU A 323 -18.19 2.05 -10.31
C LEU A 323 -18.66 1.90 -11.76
N PHE A 324 -19.41 2.89 -12.26
CA PHE A 324 -19.81 2.93 -13.67
C PHE A 324 -18.60 3.15 -14.59
N TYR A 325 -17.72 4.09 -14.26
CA TYR A 325 -16.48 4.30 -15.02
C TYR A 325 -15.52 3.11 -14.92
N LEU A 326 -15.42 2.47 -13.76
CA LEU A 326 -14.67 1.23 -13.57
C LEU A 326 -15.13 0.15 -14.55
N LEU A 327 -16.45 -0.03 -14.72
CA LEU A 327 -16.99 -0.99 -15.68
C LEU A 327 -16.65 -0.63 -17.13
N ILE A 328 -16.77 0.64 -17.52
CA ILE A 328 -16.41 1.09 -18.89
C ILE A 328 -14.93 0.84 -19.17
N PHE A 329 -14.05 1.29 -18.27
CA PHE A 329 -12.61 1.11 -18.42
C PHE A 329 -12.22 -0.36 -18.37
N TYR A 330 -12.90 -1.18 -17.57
CA TYR A 330 -12.76 -2.62 -17.57
C TYR A 330 -13.04 -3.21 -18.95
N VAL A 331 -14.19 -2.90 -19.57
CA VAL A 331 -14.54 -3.46 -20.88
C VAL A 331 -13.48 -3.09 -21.92
N ILE A 332 -13.05 -1.83 -21.94
CA ILE A 332 -12.03 -1.35 -22.89
C ILE A 332 -10.68 -2.04 -22.66
N ALA A 333 -10.18 -2.01 -21.42
CA ALA A 333 -8.91 -2.62 -21.05
C ALA A 333 -8.91 -4.12 -21.33
N TYR A 334 -10.00 -4.79 -20.97
CA TYR A 334 -10.20 -6.21 -21.20
C TYR A 334 -10.12 -6.54 -22.68
N PHE A 335 -10.84 -5.83 -23.56
CA PHE A 335 -10.81 -6.15 -24.99
C PHE A 335 -9.43 -5.96 -25.62
N VAL A 336 -8.69 -4.91 -25.24
CA VAL A 336 -7.32 -4.71 -25.72
C VAL A 336 -6.43 -5.87 -25.27
N MET A 337 -6.49 -6.22 -23.99
CA MET A 337 -5.68 -7.27 -23.40
C MET A 337 -6.06 -8.66 -23.93
N ALA A 338 -7.34 -8.97 -24.02
CA ALA A 338 -7.85 -10.21 -24.58
C ALA A 338 -7.46 -10.38 -26.05
N SER A 339 -7.45 -9.30 -26.82
CA SER A 339 -6.97 -9.32 -28.21
C SER A 339 -5.50 -9.70 -28.29
N MET A 340 -4.65 -9.10 -27.44
CA MET A 340 -3.22 -9.43 -27.36
C MET A 340 -3.01 -10.89 -26.94
N MET A 341 -3.73 -11.35 -25.91
CA MET A 341 -3.64 -12.72 -25.40
C MET A 341 -4.13 -13.75 -26.41
N ALA A 342 -5.24 -13.49 -27.10
CA ALA A 342 -5.75 -14.34 -28.17
C ALA A 342 -4.76 -14.43 -29.34
N ALA A 343 -4.15 -13.31 -29.73
CA ALA A 343 -3.14 -13.28 -30.79
C ALA A 343 -1.92 -14.13 -30.42
N ILE A 344 -1.40 -13.98 -29.20
CA ILE A 344 -0.27 -14.79 -28.70
C ILE A 344 -0.65 -16.27 -28.62
N GLY A 345 -1.81 -16.59 -28.05
CA GLY A 345 -2.26 -17.97 -27.87
C GLY A 345 -2.47 -18.72 -29.17
N ALA A 346 -2.98 -18.04 -30.21
CA ALA A 346 -3.11 -18.64 -31.54
C ALA A 346 -1.76 -18.80 -32.26
N ALA A 347 -0.76 -18.01 -31.91
CA ALA A 347 0.52 -17.98 -32.62
C ALA A 347 1.52 -19.04 -32.16
N VAL A 348 1.41 -19.50 -30.92
CA VAL A 348 2.32 -20.48 -30.31
C VAL A 348 1.75 -21.90 -30.30
N ASN A 349 2.59 -22.89 -30.02
CA ASN A 349 2.15 -24.29 -29.85
C ASN A 349 2.34 -24.80 -28.41
N GLU A 350 3.19 -24.12 -27.63
CA GLU A 350 3.48 -24.49 -26.23
C GLU A 350 3.33 -23.29 -25.29
N MET A 351 2.97 -23.58 -24.04
CA MET A 351 2.82 -22.54 -23.01
C MET A 351 4.12 -21.79 -22.73
N ARG A 352 5.27 -22.49 -22.80
CA ARG A 352 6.59 -21.87 -22.58
C ARG A 352 6.90 -20.77 -23.60
N GLU A 353 6.49 -20.95 -24.85
CA GLU A 353 6.66 -19.95 -25.90
C GLU A 353 5.74 -18.74 -25.68
N ALA A 354 4.51 -19.01 -25.25
CA ALA A 354 3.54 -17.97 -24.90
C ALA A 354 4.07 -17.05 -23.78
N GLN A 355 4.73 -17.62 -22.76
CA GLN A 355 5.33 -16.86 -21.66
C GLN A 355 6.39 -15.86 -22.15
N THR A 356 7.24 -16.24 -23.10
CA THR A 356 8.24 -15.33 -23.69
C THR A 356 7.58 -14.18 -24.46
N LEU A 357 6.49 -14.47 -25.18
CA LEU A 357 5.73 -13.46 -25.92
C LEU A 357 4.87 -12.58 -25.01
N MET A 358 4.61 -12.99 -23.77
CA MET A 358 3.87 -12.17 -22.81
C MET A 358 4.73 -11.07 -22.17
N THR A 359 6.05 -11.16 -22.21
CA THR A 359 6.94 -10.17 -21.55
C THR A 359 6.59 -8.71 -21.91
N PRO A 360 6.38 -8.33 -23.18
CA PRO A 360 6.02 -6.94 -23.51
C PRO A 360 4.63 -6.55 -23.02
N VAL A 361 3.72 -7.52 -22.92
CA VAL A 361 2.37 -7.31 -22.38
C VAL A 361 2.44 -7.05 -20.88
N MET A 362 3.26 -7.81 -20.15
CA MET A 362 3.49 -7.61 -18.72
C MET A 362 4.15 -6.27 -18.45
N VAL A 363 5.18 -5.88 -19.22
CA VAL A 363 5.81 -4.55 -19.09
C VAL A 363 4.80 -3.43 -19.26
N THR A 364 3.91 -3.55 -20.24
CA THR A 364 2.85 -2.55 -20.46
C THR A 364 1.93 -2.40 -19.25
N LEU A 365 1.64 -3.49 -18.56
CA LEU A 365 0.80 -3.49 -17.35
C LEU A 365 1.54 -3.09 -16.07
N MET A 366 2.85 -3.23 -16.04
CA MET A 366 3.67 -2.70 -14.94
C MET A 366 3.74 -1.18 -14.96
N ILE A 367 3.58 -0.53 -16.11
CA ILE A 367 3.66 0.94 -16.22
C ILE A 367 2.62 1.61 -15.32
N PRO A 368 1.29 1.34 -15.41
CA PRO A 368 0.31 1.94 -14.50
C PRO A 368 0.64 1.75 -13.01
N TRP A 369 1.12 0.56 -12.64
CA TRP A 369 1.53 0.25 -11.27
C TRP A 369 2.69 1.15 -10.81
N MET A 370 3.72 1.31 -11.64
CA MET A 370 4.86 2.18 -11.34
C MET A 370 4.46 3.66 -11.29
N LEU A 371 3.48 4.06 -12.10
CA LEU A 371 3.00 5.44 -12.17
C LEU A 371 1.95 5.79 -11.10
N TRP A 372 1.48 4.82 -10.30
CA TRP A 372 0.45 5.05 -9.29
C TRP A 372 0.82 6.15 -8.29
N LEU A 373 1.99 6.08 -7.65
CA LEU A 373 2.44 7.08 -6.67
C LEU A 373 2.57 8.49 -7.25
N PRO A 374 3.29 8.72 -8.37
CA PRO A 374 3.43 10.08 -8.91
C PRO A 374 2.10 10.65 -9.41
N ILE A 375 1.21 9.83 -9.98
CA ILE A 375 -0.10 10.28 -10.46
C ILE A 375 -1.03 10.61 -9.30
N THR A 376 -1.08 9.78 -8.26
CA THR A 376 -1.95 10.01 -7.10
C THR A 376 -1.56 11.29 -6.35
N ARG A 377 -0.26 11.58 -6.28
CA ARG A 377 0.25 12.82 -5.68
C ARG A 377 -0.05 14.05 -6.53
N ASN A 378 0.03 13.95 -7.86
CA ASN A 378 -0.21 15.06 -8.79
C ASN A 378 -1.08 14.64 -9.99
N PRO A 379 -2.40 14.46 -9.79
CA PRO A 379 -3.30 13.89 -10.80
C PRO A 379 -3.47 14.78 -12.05
N ASN A 380 -3.28 16.09 -11.89
CA ASN A 380 -3.45 17.09 -12.96
C ASN A 380 -2.12 17.55 -13.58
N SER A 381 -1.03 16.87 -13.27
CA SER A 381 0.26 17.13 -13.94
C SER A 381 0.17 16.87 -15.45
N LEU A 382 1.00 17.56 -16.23
CA LEU A 382 1.13 17.33 -17.67
C LEU A 382 1.47 15.86 -17.97
N PHE A 383 2.34 15.27 -17.15
CA PHE A 383 2.74 13.87 -17.23
C PHE A 383 1.56 12.92 -17.03
N ALA A 384 0.77 13.10 -15.97
CA ALA A 384 -0.44 12.30 -15.71
C ALA A 384 -1.48 12.46 -16.83
N THR A 385 -1.60 13.68 -17.36
CA THR A 385 -2.53 13.98 -18.46
C THR A 385 -2.15 13.25 -19.75
N ILE A 386 -0.90 13.36 -20.20
CA ILE A 386 -0.44 12.72 -21.43
C ILE A 386 -0.53 11.19 -21.31
N THR A 387 -0.05 10.61 -20.22
CA THR A 387 -0.06 9.14 -20.02
C THR A 387 -1.48 8.57 -19.95
N SER A 388 -2.46 9.36 -19.50
CA SER A 388 -3.88 8.98 -19.49
C SER A 388 -4.53 8.87 -20.87
N PHE A 389 -3.83 9.28 -21.94
CA PHE A 389 -4.30 9.16 -23.32
C PHE A 389 -3.57 8.09 -24.13
N ILE A 390 -2.54 7.44 -23.58
CA ILE A 390 -1.71 6.45 -24.30
C ILE A 390 -2.24 5.02 -24.08
N PRO A 391 -2.79 4.32 -25.09
CA PRO A 391 -3.18 2.92 -24.97
C PRO A 391 -1.97 1.99 -24.90
N PRO A 392 -2.04 0.82 -24.23
CA PRO A 392 -3.17 0.27 -23.46
C PRO A 392 -3.32 0.83 -22.04
N ILE A 393 -2.35 1.63 -21.59
CA ILE A 393 -2.23 2.09 -20.19
C ILE A 393 -3.26 3.16 -19.82
N ASN A 394 -3.83 3.83 -20.82
CA ASN A 394 -4.76 4.95 -20.68
C ASN A 394 -5.93 4.67 -19.74
N THR A 395 -6.53 3.48 -19.83
CA THR A 395 -7.68 3.07 -19.01
C THR A 395 -7.33 2.99 -17.52
N PHE A 396 -6.17 2.40 -17.19
CA PHE A 396 -5.66 2.31 -15.83
C PHE A 396 -5.28 3.67 -15.27
N VAL A 397 -4.57 4.47 -16.07
CA VAL A 397 -4.07 5.79 -15.65
C VAL A 397 -5.22 6.78 -15.48
N MET A 398 -6.22 6.79 -16.37
CA MET A 398 -7.37 7.67 -16.22
C MET A 398 -8.21 7.31 -15.00
N LEU A 399 -8.38 6.01 -14.72
CA LEU A 399 -9.08 5.56 -13.52
C LEU A 399 -8.38 6.04 -12.25
N LEU A 400 -7.05 5.93 -12.16
CA LEU A 400 -6.25 6.49 -11.06
C LEU A 400 -6.51 7.98 -10.83
N ARG A 401 -6.55 8.76 -11.92
CA ARG A 401 -6.79 10.22 -11.86
C ARG A 401 -8.20 10.53 -11.38
N MET A 402 -9.21 9.77 -11.80
CA MET A 402 -10.61 9.99 -11.41
C MET A 402 -10.89 9.69 -9.95
N THR A 403 -10.20 8.69 -9.39
CA THR A 403 -10.33 8.30 -7.98
C THR A 403 -9.49 9.16 -7.03
N SER A 404 -8.68 10.07 -7.57
CA SER A 404 -7.83 10.97 -6.77
C SER A 404 -8.62 12.16 -6.22
N THR A 405 -8.04 12.89 -5.27
CA THR A 405 -8.69 14.04 -4.60
C THR A 405 -9.06 15.20 -5.51
N SER A 406 -8.40 15.31 -6.68
CA SER A 406 -8.67 16.33 -7.70
C SER A 406 -8.96 15.66 -9.05
N PRO A 407 -10.22 15.25 -9.29
CA PRO A 407 -10.59 14.53 -10.50
C PRO A 407 -10.35 15.38 -11.76
N PRO A 408 -9.98 14.76 -12.88
CA PRO A 408 -9.72 15.48 -14.13
C PRO A 408 -11.01 16.02 -14.74
N PRO A 409 -10.92 17.05 -15.59
CA PRO A 409 -12.06 17.53 -16.36
C PRO A 409 -12.74 16.41 -17.17
N MET A 410 -14.08 16.38 -17.18
CA MET A 410 -14.86 15.28 -17.78
C MET A 410 -14.56 15.06 -19.27
N TRP A 411 -14.18 16.09 -20.02
CA TRP A 411 -13.80 15.93 -21.42
C TRP A 411 -12.57 15.02 -21.59
N GLN A 412 -11.62 15.03 -20.65
CA GLN A 412 -10.46 14.14 -20.69
C GLN A 412 -10.91 12.69 -20.55
N VAL A 413 -11.85 12.42 -19.65
CA VAL A 413 -12.43 11.08 -19.45
C VAL A 413 -13.07 10.56 -20.73
N TRP A 414 -13.92 11.37 -21.37
CA TRP A 414 -14.59 10.99 -22.62
C TRP A 414 -13.62 10.81 -23.79
N VAL A 415 -12.61 11.68 -23.91
CA VAL A 415 -11.55 11.54 -24.92
C VAL A 415 -10.77 10.24 -24.68
N THR A 416 -10.41 9.92 -23.44
CA THR A 416 -9.73 8.65 -23.12
C THR A 416 -10.60 7.44 -23.45
N ILE A 417 -11.91 7.49 -23.17
CA ILE A 417 -12.86 6.44 -23.58
C ILE A 417 -12.85 6.31 -25.11
N GLY A 418 -12.93 7.41 -25.85
CA GLY A 418 -12.88 7.40 -27.31
C GLY A 418 -11.59 6.79 -27.87
N ILE A 419 -10.43 7.22 -27.36
CA ILE A 419 -9.12 6.64 -27.72
C ILE A 419 -9.06 5.16 -27.35
N GLY A 420 -9.60 4.79 -26.20
CA GLY A 420 -9.70 3.40 -25.75
C GLY A 420 -10.52 2.54 -26.71
N LEU A 421 -11.68 3.02 -27.16
CA LEU A 421 -12.53 2.31 -28.13
C LEU A 421 -11.85 2.16 -29.50
N LEU A 422 -11.14 3.19 -29.97
CA LEU A 422 -10.32 3.09 -31.18
C LEU A 422 -9.21 2.04 -31.03
N SER A 423 -8.61 1.97 -29.84
CA SER A 423 -7.58 0.97 -29.52
C SER A 423 -8.15 -0.44 -29.49
N VAL A 424 -9.36 -0.63 -28.93
CA VAL A 424 -10.10 -1.89 -28.97
C VAL A 424 -10.33 -2.32 -30.41
N TRP A 425 -10.80 -1.43 -31.27
CA TRP A 425 -11.02 -1.73 -32.68
C TRP A 425 -9.73 -2.17 -33.38
N GLY A 426 -8.63 -1.42 -33.19
CA GLY A 426 -7.32 -1.76 -33.76
C GLY A 426 -6.76 -3.08 -33.23
N ALA A 427 -6.89 -3.33 -31.92
CA ALA A 427 -6.41 -4.55 -31.27
C ALA A 427 -7.21 -5.78 -31.72
N LEU A 428 -8.54 -5.69 -31.78
CA LEU A 428 -9.40 -6.78 -32.26
C LEU A 428 -9.15 -7.07 -33.75
N TRP A 429 -8.95 -6.03 -34.57
CA TRP A 429 -8.60 -6.20 -35.98
C TRP A 429 -7.24 -6.90 -36.15
N PHE A 430 -6.24 -6.49 -35.39
CA PHE A 430 -4.92 -7.12 -35.37
C PHE A 430 -5.02 -8.59 -34.93
N ALA A 431 -5.69 -8.84 -33.81
CA ALA A 431 -5.87 -10.18 -33.26
C ALA A 431 -6.64 -11.08 -34.22
N ALA A 432 -7.71 -10.61 -34.85
CA ALA A 432 -8.47 -11.37 -35.84
C ALA A 432 -7.60 -11.90 -36.98
N LYS A 433 -6.72 -11.06 -37.52
CA LYS A 433 -5.79 -11.43 -38.59
C LYS A 433 -4.75 -12.44 -38.11
N VAL A 434 -4.13 -12.18 -36.96
CA VAL A 434 -3.13 -13.09 -36.38
C VAL A 434 -3.76 -14.43 -36.02
N PHE A 435 -4.97 -14.43 -35.45
CA PHE A 435 -5.70 -15.62 -35.02
C PHE A 435 -6.06 -16.53 -36.21
N ARG A 436 -6.52 -15.93 -37.31
CA ARG A 436 -6.85 -16.68 -38.54
C ARG A 436 -5.63 -17.42 -39.12
N VAL A 437 -4.46 -16.77 -39.15
CA VAL A 437 -3.23 -17.37 -39.68
C VAL A 437 -2.59 -18.32 -38.67
N GLY A 438 -2.50 -17.90 -37.41
CA GLY A 438 -1.82 -18.63 -36.34
C GLY A 438 -2.44 -19.99 -36.05
N LEU A 439 -3.77 -20.11 -36.13
CA LEU A 439 -4.45 -21.40 -35.94
C LEU A 439 -4.09 -22.47 -36.97
N LEU A 440 -3.64 -22.06 -38.17
CA LEU A 440 -3.31 -22.98 -39.26
C LEU A 440 -1.81 -23.23 -39.39
N MET A 441 -0.98 -22.54 -38.58
CA MET A 441 0.47 -22.66 -38.66
C MET A 441 1.03 -23.52 -37.53
N PHE A 442 1.75 -24.56 -37.95
CA PHE A 442 2.53 -25.46 -37.11
C PHE A 442 4.01 -25.30 -37.46
N GLY A 443 4.88 -25.23 -36.45
CA GLY A 443 6.33 -25.10 -36.66
C GLY A 443 7.00 -24.13 -35.68
N LYS A 444 8.01 -23.39 -36.16
CA LYS A 444 8.86 -22.54 -35.31
C LYS A 444 8.04 -21.44 -34.59
N PRO A 445 8.32 -21.17 -33.31
CA PRO A 445 7.68 -20.09 -32.59
C PRO A 445 7.90 -18.75 -33.31
N PRO A 446 6.83 -17.97 -33.56
CA PRO A 446 6.96 -16.65 -34.15
C PRO A 446 7.55 -15.67 -33.14
N ASN A 447 8.37 -14.73 -33.63
CA ASN A 447 8.74 -13.53 -32.87
C ASN A 447 7.70 -12.42 -33.15
N PHE A 448 7.67 -11.36 -32.34
CA PHE A 448 6.79 -10.19 -32.52
C PHE A 448 6.84 -9.61 -33.94
N ALA A 449 8.04 -9.53 -34.53
CA ALA A 449 8.21 -9.07 -35.91
C ALA A 449 7.48 -9.97 -36.94
N THR A 450 7.36 -11.26 -36.66
CA THR A 450 6.64 -12.23 -37.50
C THR A 450 5.13 -12.05 -37.38
N LEU A 451 4.60 -11.77 -36.18
CA LEU A 451 3.19 -11.47 -35.98
C LEU A 451 2.74 -10.25 -36.80
N ILE A 452 3.57 -9.20 -36.83
CA ILE A 452 3.31 -7.99 -37.64
C ILE A 452 3.31 -8.33 -39.14
N LYS A 453 4.16 -9.26 -39.60
CA LYS A 453 4.16 -9.70 -41.00
C LYS A 453 2.88 -10.45 -41.38
N TRP A 454 2.31 -11.27 -40.49
CA TRP A 454 1.07 -11.99 -40.77
C TRP A 454 -0.12 -11.06 -40.99
N VAL A 455 -0.16 -9.92 -40.31
CA VAL A 455 -1.20 -8.91 -40.50
C VAL A 455 -1.19 -8.32 -41.92
N LYS A 456 -0.03 -8.30 -42.58
CA LYS A 456 0.09 -7.87 -43.98
C LYS A 456 -0.26 -8.96 -45.00
N MET A 457 -0.21 -10.23 -44.59
CA MET A 457 -0.48 -11.40 -45.44
C MET A 457 -1.94 -11.86 -45.39
N ALA A 458 -2.62 -11.61 -44.26
CA ALA A 458 -4.04 -11.87 -44.03
C ALA A 458 -4.93 -10.74 -44.55
#